data_AF-A0A7J4Q838-F1
#
_entry.id   AF-A0A7J4Q838-F1
#
_cell.length_a   1.000
_cell.length_b   1.000
_cell.length_c   1.000
_cell.angle_alpha   90.00
_cell.angle_beta   90.00
_cell.angle_gamma   90.00
#
_symmetry.space_group_name_H-M   'P 1'
#
loop_
_entity.id
_entity.type
_entity.pdbx_description
1 polymer ?
#
loop_
_entity_poly.entity_id
_entity_poly.type
_entity_poly.pdbx_seq_one_letter_code
_entity_poly.pdbx_strand_id
1 'polypeptide(L)'
;MERWVLVLLNKERKKRKQPLEVKKLNNNYYLYRSTTRWDKEKQKIRKVSEYLGRITKNGVVKKQDTHVVRSVYHYGNARLLHVLSSEIEELLKKNFPQHWQELLACAIVKTIRPVPLKLIRSVWETLFLSTQMHAHLSPKAVGEMMREIGVNYVSQKNFFDGIIKGSKALVFDLSSLFSHSENLRFAEKGHNPDHAYIPQINFLLFFSLDKQLPVMLRPLHGSVRDIKALKNAIDEIETKESILVLDRGFASYKLAELLKSSFKFILPLRRDFKIIDYHMSLRQSFVYRKRGVNWAMKKTNQGFLYIFEDVKMRSEEETTFIGLAEEGKRHIGDKNREALRFGKISLLSNSKMDGQQVYLMFKQRESIEVAFDAMKNELENDKTYLHDDDAVRGYFFVSFLSLYLYYQILRKLKEKKLVSKISVNEVLLELSKVYEIHLGNRKKFSEVPHKVEKLVAALEVDIFPKS
;
A
#
# COMPACT_ATOMS: atom_id res chain seq x y z
N MET A 1 55.90 16.61 -7.20
CA MET A 1 55.39 15.21 -7.27
C MET A 1 56.38 14.32 -6.53
N GLU A 2 55.92 13.38 -5.71
CA GLU A 2 56.83 12.55 -4.87
C GLU A 2 57.73 11.64 -5.74
N ARG A 3 58.98 11.43 -5.30
CA ARG A 3 60.02 10.73 -6.09
C ARG A 3 59.63 9.31 -6.49
N TRP A 4 58.91 8.58 -5.63
CA TRP A 4 58.44 7.23 -5.91
C TRP A 4 57.34 7.18 -6.99
N VAL A 5 56.53 8.22 -7.12
CA VAL A 5 55.47 8.34 -8.14
C VAL A 5 56.09 8.50 -9.53
N LEU A 6 57.17 9.28 -9.63
CA LEU A 6 57.91 9.48 -10.89
C LEU A 6 58.60 8.18 -11.35
N VAL A 7 59.18 7.42 -10.42
CA VAL A 7 59.78 6.11 -10.72
C VAL A 7 58.73 5.14 -11.28
N LEU A 8 57.55 5.06 -10.65
CA LEU A 8 56.45 4.23 -11.13
C LEU A 8 55.88 4.70 -12.47
N LEU A 9 55.74 6.02 -12.68
CA LEU A 9 55.29 6.58 -13.96
C LEU A 9 56.24 6.20 -15.10
N ASN A 10 57.55 6.30 -14.88
CA ASN A 10 58.55 5.93 -15.88
C ASN A 10 58.56 4.42 -16.17
N LYS A 11 58.38 3.59 -15.14
CA LYS A 11 58.22 2.14 -15.29
C LYS A 11 56.99 1.80 -16.14
N GLU A 12 55.86 2.44 -15.89
CA GLU A 12 54.62 2.23 -16.66
C GLU A 12 54.69 2.78 -18.08
N ARG A 13 55.39 3.91 -18.31
CA ARG A 13 55.65 4.44 -19.67
C ARG A 13 56.46 3.46 -20.51
N LYS A 14 57.54 2.90 -19.94
CA LYS A 14 58.35 1.86 -20.59
C LYS A 14 57.55 0.59 -20.88
N LYS A 15 56.72 0.17 -19.92
CA LYS A 15 55.89 -1.05 -20.05
C LYS A 15 54.79 -0.91 -21.11
N ARG A 16 54.07 0.22 -21.14
CA ARG A 16 52.86 0.38 -21.96
C ARG A 16 53.11 1.06 -23.30
N LYS A 17 54.25 1.71 -23.49
CA LYS A 17 54.58 2.51 -24.70
C LYS A 17 53.45 3.49 -25.09
N GLN A 18 52.82 4.12 -24.10
CA GLN A 18 51.70 5.04 -24.28
C GLN A 18 51.98 6.38 -23.60
N PRO A 19 51.37 7.49 -24.07
CA PRO A 19 51.43 8.78 -23.39
C PRO A 19 50.65 8.71 -22.06
N LEU A 20 51.39 8.68 -20.95
CA LEU A 20 50.83 8.59 -19.61
C LEU A 20 51.05 9.87 -18.81
N GLU A 21 50.04 10.27 -18.06
CA GLU A 21 50.08 11.40 -17.13
C GLU A 21 49.58 10.99 -15.73
N VAL A 22 50.01 11.73 -14.71
CA VAL A 22 49.59 11.51 -13.32
C VAL A 22 48.85 12.74 -12.83
N LYS A 23 47.67 12.53 -12.23
CA LYS A 23 46.91 13.59 -11.55
C LYS A 23 46.87 13.31 -10.05
N LYS A 24 47.07 14.35 -9.24
CA LYS A 24 46.90 14.30 -7.78
C LYS A 24 45.49 14.79 -7.44
N LEU A 25 44.67 13.94 -6.82
CA LEU A 25 43.30 14.25 -6.40
C LEU A 25 43.11 13.72 -4.97
N ASN A 26 42.63 14.54 -4.04
CA ASN A 26 42.38 14.18 -2.63
C ASN A 26 43.53 13.38 -2.00
N ASN A 27 44.74 13.94 -2.09
CA ASN A 27 46.00 13.38 -1.61
C ASN A 27 46.42 12.03 -2.22
N ASN A 28 45.75 11.57 -3.28
CA ASN A 28 46.05 10.33 -3.99
C ASN A 28 46.56 10.59 -5.41
N TYR A 29 47.40 9.69 -5.90
CA TYR A 29 47.95 9.75 -7.25
C TYR A 29 47.22 8.79 -8.17
N TYR A 30 46.84 9.26 -9.36
CA TYR A 30 46.07 8.50 -10.33
C TYR A 30 46.73 8.57 -11.70
N LEU A 31 46.82 7.42 -12.37
CA LEU A 31 47.41 7.28 -13.69
C LEU A 31 46.33 7.45 -14.76
N TYR A 32 46.62 8.26 -15.77
CA TYR A 32 45.77 8.47 -16.94
C TYR A 32 46.57 8.25 -18.23
N ARG A 33 45.88 7.78 -19.27
CA ARG A 33 46.34 7.80 -20.67
C ARG A 33 45.92 9.13 -21.29
N SER A 34 46.87 9.89 -21.79
CA SER A 34 46.63 11.19 -22.42
C SER A 34 46.61 11.05 -23.92
N THR A 35 45.44 11.15 -24.54
CA THR A 35 45.30 11.21 -26.01
C THR A 35 44.71 12.56 -26.43
N THR A 36 44.67 12.81 -27.73
CA THR A 36 43.97 13.95 -28.31
C THR A 36 42.79 13.44 -29.13
N ARG A 37 41.65 14.13 -29.05
CA ARG A 37 40.45 13.86 -29.84
C ARG A 37 39.97 15.15 -30.49
N TRP A 38 39.56 15.06 -31.75
CA TRP A 38 38.92 16.18 -32.45
C TRP A 38 37.53 16.45 -31.86
N ASP A 39 37.31 17.66 -31.37
CA ASP A 39 36.02 18.13 -30.86
C ASP A 39 35.25 18.78 -32.03
N LYS A 40 34.21 18.10 -32.53
CA LYS A 40 33.45 18.53 -33.72
C LYS A 40 32.63 19.80 -33.48
N GLU A 41 32.17 20.05 -32.26
CA GLU A 41 31.37 21.25 -31.92
C GLU A 41 32.26 22.50 -31.82
N LYS A 42 33.47 22.35 -31.28
CA LYS A 42 34.42 23.46 -31.09
C LYS A 42 35.50 23.56 -32.16
N GLN A 43 35.43 22.71 -33.19
CA GLN A 43 36.38 22.55 -34.29
C GLN A 43 37.86 22.64 -33.87
N LYS A 44 38.24 21.94 -32.79
CA LYS A 44 39.61 21.97 -32.29
C LYS A 44 40.05 20.63 -31.70
N ILE A 45 41.37 20.41 -31.68
CA ILE A 45 41.99 19.26 -31.02
C ILE A 45 41.91 19.46 -29.51
N ARG A 46 41.25 18.53 -28.80
CA ARG A 46 41.12 18.54 -27.35
C ARG A 46 41.91 17.39 -26.75
N LYS A 47 42.72 17.68 -25.72
CA LYS A 47 43.36 16.65 -24.91
C LYS A 47 42.31 15.91 -24.08
N VAL A 48 42.28 14.59 -24.18
CA VAL A 48 41.39 13.68 -23.43
C VAL A 48 42.26 12.78 -22.57
N SER A 49 41.93 12.72 -21.28
CA SER A 49 42.61 11.88 -20.30
C SER A 49 41.73 10.71 -19.91
N GLU A 50 42.15 9.49 -20.19
CA GLU A 50 41.44 8.26 -19.80
C GLU A 50 42.06 7.64 -18.56
N TYR A 51 41.25 7.30 -17.56
CA TYR A 51 41.72 6.76 -16.28
C TYR A 51 42.23 5.32 -16.41
N LEU A 52 43.42 5.04 -15.88
CA LEU A 52 44.04 3.70 -15.91
C LEU A 52 44.14 3.02 -14.53
N GLY A 53 44.06 3.77 -13.43
CA GLY A 53 44.17 3.21 -12.08
C GLY A 53 44.77 4.16 -11.05
N ARG A 54 44.79 3.73 -9.78
CA ARG A 54 45.42 4.46 -8.67
C ARG A 54 46.86 4.02 -8.50
N ILE A 55 47.77 4.98 -8.35
CA ILE A 55 49.18 4.74 -8.09
C ILE A 55 49.38 4.57 -6.59
N THR A 56 49.93 3.42 -6.20
CA THR A 56 50.31 3.08 -4.82
C THR A 56 51.80 2.75 -4.77
N LYS A 57 52.42 2.72 -3.59
CA LYS A 57 53.85 2.38 -3.44
C LYS A 57 54.20 1.01 -4.04
N ASN A 58 53.21 0.11 -4.13
CA ASN A 58 53.37 -1.26 -4.65
C ASN A 58 53.04 -1.37 -6.16
N GLY A 59 52.64 -0.28 -6.83
CA GLY A 59 52.32 -0.26 -8.26
C GLY A 59 50.97 0.39 -8.59
N VAL A 60 50.57 0.28 -9.86
CA VAL A 60 49.28 0.80 -10.35
C VAL A 60 48.19 -0.23 -10.12
N VAL A 61 47.28 0.07 -9.20
CA VAL A 61 46.08 -0.72 -8.95
C VAL A 61 45.00 -0.23 -9.91
N LYS A 62 44.68 -1.03 -10.93
CA LYS A 62 43.47 -0.79 -11.73
C LYS A 62 42.27 -0.85 -10.79
N LYS A 63 41.23 -0.05 -11.04
CA LYS A 63 39.94 -0.29 -10.39
C LYS A 63 39.54 -1.72 -10.79
N GLN A 64 39.65 -2.67 -9.86
CA GLN A 64 39.04 -3.97 -10.06
C GLN A 64 37.54 -3.68 -10.18
N ASP A 65 36.93 -4.05 -11.30
CA ASP A 65 35.48 -4.24 -11.33
C ASP A 65 35.20 -5.41 -10.40
N THR A 66 35.09 -5.14 -9.11
CA THR A 66 34.53 -6.04 -8.11
C THR A 66 33.01 -6.12 -8.24
N HIS A 67 32.50 -6.02 -9.47
CA HIS A 67 31.15 -6.44 -9.77
C HIS A 67 31.19 -7.95 -9.91
N VAL A 68 31.03 -8.66 -8.80
CA VAL A 68 30.59 -10.06 -8.84
C VAL A 68 29.32 -10.04 -9.69
N VAL A 69 29.39 -10.57 -10.92
CA VAL A 69 28.22 -10.68 -11.79
C VAL A 69 27.24 -11.59 -11.08
N ARG A 70 26.14 -11.00 -10.59
CA ARG A 70 25.10 -11.76 -9.90
C ARG A 70 24.51 -12.76 -10.88
N SER A 71 24.56 -14.04 -10.52
CA SER A 71 23.99 -15.12 -11.32
C SER A 71 22.76 -15.75 -10.67
N VAL A 72 22.40 -15.37 -9.44
CA VAL A 72 21.30 -15.98 -8.69
C VAL A 72 20.29 -14.90 -8.29
N TYR A 73 19.04 -15.08 -8.70
CA TYR A 73 17.97 -14.11 -8.49
C TYR A 73 16.78 -14.74 -7.78
N HIS A 74 16.15 -14.02 -6.84
CA HIS A 74 14.88 -14.47 -6.27
C HIS A 74 13.78 -14.43 -7.33
N TYR A 75 13.00 -15.51 -7.42
CA TYR A 75 12.03 -15.71 -8.48
C TYR A 75 10.59 -15.81 -7.98
N GLY A 76 10.28 -16.79 -7.13
CA GLY A 76 8.89 -17.24 -6.92
C GLY A 76 7.93 -16.15 -6.43
N ASN A 77 8.30 -15.43 -5.37
CA ASN A 77 7.45 -14.38 -4.79
C ASN A 77 7.34 -13.14 -5.69
N ALA A 78 8.44 -12.72 -6.31
CA ALA A 78 8.47 -11.63 -7.28
C ALA A 78 7.62 -11.96 -8.52
N ARG A 79 7.69 -13.21 -9.00
CA ARG A 79 6.91 -13.67 -10.16
C ARG A 79 5.42 -13.69 -9.85
N LEU A 80 5.04 -14.20 -8.68
CA LEU A 80 3.65 -14.16 -8.22
C LEU A 80 3.12 -12.73 -8.24
N LEU A 81 3.82 -11.80 -7.59
CA LEU A 81 3.39 -10.40 -7.50
C LEU A 81 3.26 -9.74 -8.87
N HIS A 82 4.20 -9.99 -9.78
CA HIS A 82 4.14 -9.48 -11.15
C HIS A 82 2.97 -10.06 -11.96
N VAL A 83 2.63 -11.34 -11.78
CA VAL A 83 1.44 -11.91 -12.41
C VAL A 83 0.16 -11.28 -11.86
N LEU A 84 0.12 -10.99 -10.56
CA LEU A 84 -1.03 -10.34 -9.91
C LEU A 84 -1.10 -8.82 -10.13
N SER A 85 -0.07 -8.22 -10.73
CA SER A 85 -0.01 -6.78 -10.96
C SER A 85 -0.56 -6.33 -12.31
N SER A 86 -1.08 -7.23 -13.16
CA SER A 86 -1.46 -6.89 -14.54
C SER A 86 -2.40 -5.69 -14.65
N GLU A 87 -3.46 -5.66 -13.84
CA GLU A 87 -4.45 -4.57 -13.81
C GLU A 87 -3.81 -3.22 -13.45
N ILE A 88 -2.98 -3.20 -12.39
CA ILE A 88 -2.30 -1.95 -11.99
C ILE A 88 -1.20 -1.57 -12.97
N GLU A 89 -0.52 -2.53 -13.59
CA GLU A 89 0.56 -2.26 -14.55
C GLU A 89 0.02 -1.53 -15.79
N GLU A 90 -1.13 -1.96 -16.33
CA GLU A 90 -1.79 -1.29 -17.45
C GLU A 90 -2.20 0.16 -17.08
N LEU A 91 -2.77 0.34 -15.90
CA LEU A 91 -3.15 1.66 -15.40
C LEU A 91 -1.94 2.55 -15.12
N LEU A 92 -0.84 1.99 -14.62
CA LEU A 92 0.42 2.71 -14.41
C LEU A 92 1.04 3.12 -15.75
N LYS A 93 1.07 2.25 -16.76
CA LYS A 93 1.56 2.60 -18.11
C LYS A 93 0.76 3.72 -18.73
N LYS A 94 -0.56 3.72 -18.54
CA LYS A 94 -1.46 4.76 -19.07
C LYS A 94 -1.25 6.12 -18.39
N ASN A 95 -1.13 6.14 -17.06
CA ASN A 95 -1.16 7.39 -16.29
C ASN A 95 0.23 7.90 -15.89
N PHE A 96 1.23 7.03 -15.81
CA PHE A 96 2.61 7.34 -15.43
C PHE A 96 3.62 6.67 -16.38
N PRO A 97 3.55 6.93 -17.70
CA PRO A 97 4.34 6.21 -18.71
C PRO A 97 5.86 6.33 -18.52
N GLN A 98 6.34 7.36 -17.83
CA GLN A 98 7.77 7.56 -17.56
C GLN A 98 8.26 6.85 -16.28
N HIS A 99 7.36 6.48 -15.36
CA HIS A 99 7.71 5.94 -14.04
C HIS A 99 7.03 4.61 -13.71
N TRP A 100 6.27 4.01 -14.63
CA TRP A 100 5.49 2.81 -14.35
C TRP A 100 6.36 1.64 -13.89
N GLN A 101 7.60 1.52 -14.41
CA GLN A 101 8.54 0.48 -14.02
C GLN A 101 9.04 0.68 -12.60
N GLU A 102 9.43 1.91 -12.25
CA GLU A 102 9.88 2.30 -10.92
C GLU A 102 8.77 2.14 -9.88
N LEU A 103 7.54 2.57 -10.20
CA LEU A 103 6.37 2.43 -9.34
C LEU A 103 6.05 0.96 -9.07
N LEU A 104 6.00 0.13 -10.12
CA LEU A 104 5.73 -1.30 -9.98
C LEU A 104 6.85 -2.01 -9.21
N ALA A 105 8.12 -1.66 -9.49
CA ALA A 105 9.27 -2.20 -8.77
C ALA A 105 9.23 -1.85 -7.27
N CYS A 106 8.92 -0.59 -6.93
CA CYS A 106 8.77 -0.15 -5.55
C CYS A 106 7.63 -0.89 -4.85
N ALA A 107 6.48 -1.06 -5.51
CA ALA A 107 5.33 -1.78 -4.98
C ALA A 107 5.65 -3.26 -4.69
N ILE A 108 6.31 -3.94 -5.64
CA ILE A 108 6.74 -5.34 -5.48
C ILE A 108 7.73 -5.46 -4.32
N VAL A 109 8.76 -4.61 -4.27
CA VAL A 109 9.77 -4.64 -3.20
C VAL A 109 9.11 -4.44 -1.84
N LYS A 110 8.28 -3.41 -1.69
CA LYS A 110 7.61 -3.11 -0.40
C LYS A 110 6.64 -4.20 0.03
N THR A 111 6.04 -4.92 -0.92
CA THR A 111 5.14 -6.05 -0.62
C THR A 111 5.93 -7.30 -0.21
N ILE A 112 7.10 -7.55 -0.81
CA ILE A 112 7.96 -8.69 -0.41
C ILE A 112 8.61 -8.45 0.94
N ARG A 113 9.12 -7.23 1.14
CA ARG A 113 9.82 -6.85 2.36
C ARG A 113 9.65 -5.35 2.62
N PRO A 114 9.06 -4.97 3.76
CA PRO A 114 9.07 -3.60 4.21
C PRO A 114 10.51 -3.11 4.39
N VAL A 115 10.95 -2.19 3.52
CA VAL A 115 12.27 -1.57 3.63
C VAL A 115 12.16 -0.05 3.45
N PRO A 116 13.04 0.74 4.10
CA PRO A 116 13.17 2.17 3.82
C PRO A 116 13.45 2.44 2.34
N LEU A 117 12.99 3.58 1.81
CA LEU A 117 13.12 3.94 0.38
C LEU A 117 14.56 3.82 -0.14
N LYS A 118 15.55 4.18 0.69
CA LYS A 118 16.99 4.11 0.34
C LYS A 118 17.50 2.68 0.06
N LEU A 119 16.79 1.65 0.50
CA LEU A 119 17.17 0.23 0.33
C LEU A 119 16.39 -0.47 -0.78
N ILE A 120 15.41 0.20 -1.40
CA ILE A 120 14.59 -0.41 -2.45
C ILE A 120 15.46 -0.96 -3.59
N ARG A 121 16.44 -0.17 -4.05
CA ARG A 121 17.39 -0.60 -5.09
C ARG A 121 18.07 -1.93 -4.75
N SER A 122 18.62 -2.02 -3.55
CA SER A 122 19.41 -3.18 -3.13
C SER A 122 18.56 -4.45 -3.11
N VAL A 123 17.28 -4.35 -2.75
CA VAL A 123 16.35 -5.48 -2.80
C VAL A 123 15.96 -5.79 -4.24
N TRP A 124 15.60 -4.77 -5.03
CA TRP A 124 15.20 -4.93 -6.43
C TRP A 124 16.26 -5.65 -7.27
N GLU A 125 17.53 -5.27 -7.14
CA GLU A 125 18.67 -5.89 -7.84
C GLU A 125 18.86 -7.38 -7.50
N THR A 126 18.21 -7.89 -6.44
CA THR A 126 18.20 -9.33 -6.12
C THR A 126 17.10 -10.12 -6.81
N LEU A 127 16.07 -9.45 -7.33
CA LEU A 127 14.90 -10.09 -7.95
C LEU A 127 15.15 -10.33 -9.43
N PHE A 128 14.61 -11.42 -9.98
CA PHE A 128 14.78 -11.74 -11.41
C PHE A 128 14.18 -10.66 -12.32
N LEU A 129 13.12 -9.98 -11.85
CA LEU A 129 12.46 -8.88 -12.56
C LEU A 129 13.42 -7.73 -12.89
N SER A 130 14.47 -7.51 -12.10
CA SER A 130 15.49 -6.49 -12.41
C SER A 130 16.24 -6.75 -13.72
N THR A 131 16.21 -8.00 -14.22
CA THR A 131 16.79 -8.37 -15.52
C THR A 131 15.82 -8.17 -16.70
N GLN A 132 14.53 -7.94 -16.41
CA GLN A 132 13.47 -7.78 -17.41
C GLN A 132 12.93 -6.34 -17.45
N MET A 133 13.04 -5.61 -16.34
CA MET A 133 12.53 -4.25 -16.17
C MET A 133 13.66 -3.30 -15.75
N HIS A 134 13.84 -2.23 -16.51
CA HIS A 134 14.89 -1.24 -16.30
C HIS A 134 14.44 -0.08 -15.40
N ALA A 135 14.15 -0.38 -14.13
CA ALA A 135 13.73 0.60 -13.14
C ALA A 135 14.93 1.35 -12.50
N HIS A 136 14.93 2.68 -12.56
CA HIS A 136 15.98 3.53 -11.99
C HIS A 136 15.75 3.84 -10.51
N LEU A 137 16.16 2.92 -9.62
CA LEU A 137 15.80 2.98 -8.20
C LEU A 137 16.87 3.57 -7.27
N SER A 138 17.80 4.40 -7.78
CA SER A 138 18.75 5.08 -6.89
C SER A 138 18.01 5.91 -5.82
N PRO A 139 18.52 6.06 -4.58
CA PRO A 139 17.80 6.82 -3.54
C PRO A 139 17.38 8.23 -3.97
N LYS A 140 18.23 8.89 -4.78
CA LYS A 140 17.91 10.18 -5.38
C LYS A 140 16.74 10.09 -6.36
N ALA A 141 16.81 9.16 -7.31
CA ALA A 141 15.76 8.95 -8.31
C ALA A 141 14.42 8.56 -7.68
N VAL A 142 14.43 7.68 -6.67
CA VAL A 142 13.20 7.33 -5.93
C VAL A 142 12.62 8.56 -5.24
N GLY A 143 13.45 9.39 -4.60
CA GLY A 143 13.00 10.63 -3.96
C GLY A 143 12.43 11.65 -4.95
N GLU A 144 13.02 11.80 -6.13
CA GLU A 144 12.52 12.65 -7.21
C GLU A 144 11.18 12.12 -7.77
N MET A 145 11.11 10.82 -8.06
CA MET A 145 9.87 10.18 -8.49
C MET A 145 8.74 10.40 -7.48
N MET A 146 8.97 10.23 -6.18
CA MET A 146 7.92 10.45 -5.17
C MET A 146 7.35 11.88 -5.25
N ARG A 147 8.19 12.88 -5.48
CA ARG A 147 7.75 14.27 -5.66
C ARG A 147 6.96 14.46 -6.94
N GLU A 148 7.46 13.95 -8.06
CA GLU A 148 6.82 14.06 -9.37
C GLU A 148 5.44 13.40 -9.39
N ILE A 149 5.32 12.22 -8.78
CA ILE A 149 4.03 11.55 -8.61
C ILE A 149 3.13 12.37 -7.68
N GLY A 150 3.68 12.89 -6.59
CA GLY A 150 2.98 13.67 -5.58
C GLY A 150 2.33 14.95 -6.09
N VAL A 151 2.98 15.67 -7.01
CA VAL A 151 2.43 16.87 -7.65
C VAL A 151 1.43 16.54 -8.76
N ASN A 152 1.53 15.35 -9.38
CA ASN A 152 0.72 14.95 -10.52
C ASN A 152 -0.65 14.39 -10.11
N TYR A 153 -1.47 15.27 -9.52
CA TYR A 153 -2.79 14.93 -9.00
C TYR A 153 -3.73 14.32 -10.06
N VAL A 154 -3.72 14.88 -11.27
CA VAL A 154 -4.60 14.45 -12.37
C VAL A 154 -4.33 13.00 -12.73
N SER A 155 -3.05 12.60 -12.82
CA SER A 155 -2.70 11.22 -13.16
C SER A 155 -3.01 10.24 -12.02
N GLN A 156 -2.85 10.67 -10.76
CA GLN A 156 -3.30 9.87 -9.60
C GLN A 156 -4.81 9.66 -9.63
N LYS A 157 -5.58 10.73 -9.88
CA LYS A 157 -7.04 10.66 -10.00
C LYS A 157 -7.46 9.68 -11.09
N ASN A 158 -6.94 9.84 -12.31
CA ASN A 158 -7.25 8.96 -13.44
C ASN A 158 -6.88 7.50 -13.16
N PHE A 159 -5.79 7.25 -12.45
CA PHE A 159 -5.41 5.92 -11.99
C PHE A 159 -6.45 5.35 -11.01
N PHE A 160 -6.82 6.10 -9.97
CA PHE A 160 -7.81 5.66 -8.97
C PHE A 160 -9.19 5.49 -9.57
N ASP A 161 -9.64 6.36 -10.48
CA ASP A 161 -10.91 6.19 -11.20
C ASP A 161 -10.92 4.87 -11.99
N GLY A 162 -9.78 4.52 -12.62
CA GLY A 162 -9.59 3.23 -13.28
C GLY A 162 -9.75 2.04 -12.34
N ILE A 163 -9.17 2.11 -11.13
CA ILE A 163 -9.29 1.05 -10.12
C ILE A 163 -10.70 0.99 -9.51
N ILE A 164 -11.32 2.13 -9.23
CA ILE A 164 -12.65 2.20 -8.59
C ILE A 164 -13.74 1.72 -9.56
N LYS A 165 -13.57 1.94 -10.87
CA LYS A 165 -14.54 1.58 -11.90
C LYS A 165 -15.11 0.17 -11.73
N GLY A 166 -16.44 0.06 -11.72
CA GLY A 166 -17.15 -1.21 -11.57
C GLY A 166 -17.35 -1.69 -10.13
N SER A 167 -16.84 -0.97 -9.13
CA SER A 167 -17.17 -1.23 -7.72
C SER A 167 -18.66 -1.00 -7.48
N LYS A 168 -19.30 -1.91 -6.75
CA LYS A 168 -20.74 -1.83 -6.41
C LYS A 168 -20.96 -1.29 -5.01
N ALA A 169 -20.08 -1.64 -4.07
CA ALA A 169 -20.15 -1.17 -2.69
C ALA A 169 -18.77 -0.73 -2.21
N LEU A 170 -18.69 0.50 -1.73
CA LEU A 170 -17.47 1.14 -1.27
C LEU A 170 -17.58 1.39 0.23
N VAL A 171 -16.54 1.02 0.96
CA VAL A 171 -16.36 1.40 2.35
C VAL A 171 -15.41 2.58 2.40
N PHE A 172 -15.72 3.54 3.24
CA PHE A 172 -14.84 4.67 3.53
C PHE A 172 -14.51 4.71 5.02
N ASP A 173 -13.24 4.94 5.31
CA ASP A 173 -12.79 5.24 6.66
C ASP A 173 -11.51 6.08 6.64
N LEU A 174 -11.22 6.70 7.78
CA LEU A 174 -10.04 7.53 8.02
C LEU A 174 -9.15 6.88 9.06
N SER A 175 -7.85 7.04 8.89
CA SER A 175 -6.85 6.65 9.87
C SER A 175 -5.77 7.71 9.94
N SER A 176 -4.93 7.67 10.98
CA SER A 176 -3.78 8.54 11.14
C SER A 176 -2.47 7.76 11.26
N LEU A 177 -1.38 8.39 10.80
CA LEU A 177 0.01 8.03 11.07
C LEU A 177 0.64 9.12 11.91
N PHE A 178 1.29 8.76 13.00
CA PHE A 178 2.06 9.71 13.80
C PHE A 178 3.37 10.04 13.10
N SER A 179 3.73 11.32 13.05
CA SER A 179 4.99 11.78 12.49
C SER A 179 5.64 12.80 13.41
N HIS A 180 6.91 12.59 13.71
CA HIS A 180 7.74 13.54 14.48
C HIS A 180 8.52 14.51 13.58
N SER A 181 8.23 14.54 12.27
CA SER A 181 8.90 15.45 11.34
C SER A 181 8.41 16.88 11.52
N GLU A 182 9.28 17.79 11.97
CA GLU A 182 8.96 19.21 12.18
C GLU A 182 8.61 19.99 10.90
N ASN A 183 9.07 19.52 9.73
CA ASN A 183 8.93 20.23 8.44
C ASN A 183 7.74 19.80 7.57
N LEU A 184 6.92 18.86 8.04
CA LEU A 184 5.84 18.30 7.23
C LEU A 184 4.53 19.07 7.46
N ARG A 185 3.97 19.75 6.45
CA ARG A 185 2.69 20.47 6.63
C ARG A 185 1.53 19.51 6.77
N PHE A 186 1.62 18.31 6.19
CA PHE A 186 0.62 17.26 6.42
C PHE A 186 0.52 16.81 7.88
N ALA A 187 1.62 16.92 8.66
CA ALA A 187 1.66 16.50 10.06
C ALA A 187 1.16 17.64 10.94
N GLU A 188 -0.14 17.67 11.18
CA GLU A 188 -0.79 18.68 12.02
C GLU A 188 -1.38 18.03 13.27
N LYS A 189 -1.71 18.85 14.27
CA LYS A 189 -2.47 18.38 15.44
C LYS A 189 -3.85 17.92 14.98
N GLY A 190 -4.21 16.68 15.28
CA GLY A 190 -5.49 16.06 14.96
C GLY A 190 -6.14 15.37 16.15
N HIS A 191 -7.32 14.78 15.94
CA HIS A 191 -8.00 13.98 16.96
C HIS A 191 -7.49 12.54 16.85
N ASN A 192 -6.84 12.02 17.90
CA ASN A 192 -6.42 10.62 18.02
C ASN A 192 -7.11 9.96 19.24
N PRO A 193 -7.29 8.63 19.24
CA PRO A 193 -7.96 7.91 20.32
C PRO A 193 -7.33 8.12 21.71
N ASP A 194 -6.02 8.35 21.75
CA ASP A 194 -5.25 8.51 22.99
C ASP A 194 -5.13 9.97 23.47
N HIS A 195 -5.73 10.94 22.77
CA HIS A 195 -5.56 12.38 23.00
C HIS A 195 -4.09 12.84 23.08
N ALA A 196 -3.15 12.07 22.52
CA ALA A 196 -1.73 12.37 22.57
C ALA A 196 -1.43 13.57 21.68
N TYR A 197 -0.70 14.57 22.21
CA TYR A 197 -0.29 15.81 21.53
C TYR A 197 0.82 15.57 20.47
N ILE A 198 0.62 14.63 19.55
CA ILE A 198 1.61 14.23 18.54
C ILE A 198 1.12 14.66 17.14
N PRO A 199 1.94 15.34 16.32
CA PRO A 199 1.58 15.65 14.94
C PRO A 199 1.26 14.38 14.14
N GLN A 200 0.19 14.42 13.36
CA GLN A 200 -0.29 13.27 12.61
C GLN A 200 -0.63 13.61 11.16
N ILE A 201 -0.39 12.66 10.27
CA ILE A 201 -0.88 12.68 8.89
C ILE A 201 -2.16 11.86 8.89
N ASN A 202 -3.29 12.50 8.61
CA ASN A 202 -4.53 11.77 8.38
C ASN A 202 -4.47 11.17 6.97
N PHE A 203 -5.17 10.06 6.75
CA PHE A 203 -5.32 9.50 5.43
C PHE A 203 -6.64 8.78 5.31
N LEU A 204 -7.19 8.78 4.10
CA LEU A 204 -8.42 8.10 3.76
C LEU A 204 -8.12 6.84 2.99
N LEU A 205 -8.96 5.83 3.16
CA LEU A 205 -8.99 4.64 2.34
C LEU A 205 -10.41 4.41 1.81
N PHE A 206 -10.53 4.10 0.52
CA PHE A 206 -11.71 3.45 -0.01
C PHE A 206 -11.41 1.98 -0.28
N PHE A 207 -12.35 1.13 0.14
CA PHE A 207 -12.27 -0.31 -0.07
C PHE A 207 -13.51 -0.81 -0.80
N SER A 208 -13.34 -1.57 -1.89
CA SER A 208 -14.47 -2.18 -2.59
C SER A 208 -14.81 -3.54 -1.96
N LEU A 209 -16.03 -3.66 -1.45
CA LEU A 209 -16.52 -4.91 -0.86
C LEU A 209 -16.72 -6.01 -1.89
N ASP A 210 -17.14 -5.65 -3.10
CA ASP A 210 -17.38 -6.60 -4.17
C ASP A 210 -16.08 -7.08 -4.82
N LYS A 211 -15.10 -6.19 -5.03
CA LYS A 211 -13.77 -6.58 -5.53
C LYS A 211 -12.90 -7.21 -4.45
N GLN A 212 -13.20 -6.97 -3.17
CA GLN A 212 -12.37 -7.32 -2.00
C GLN A 212 -10.95 -6.72 -2.09
N LEU A 213 -10.84 -5.47 -2.55
CA LEU A 213 -9.57 -4.76 -2.76
C LEU A 213 -9.64 -3.32 -2.25
N PRO A 214 -8.52 -2.74 -1.77
CA PRO A 214 -8.39 -1.30 -1.64
C PRO A 214 -8.47 -0.66 -3.03
N VAL A 215 -9.16 0.47 -3.15
CA VAL A 215 -9.38 1.14 -4.44
C VAL A 215 -8.88 2.58 -4.48
N MET A 216 -8.67 3.21 -3.32
CA MET A 216 -8.03 4.53 -3.22
C MET A 216 -7.42 4.72 -1.84
N LEU A 217 -6.24 5.32 -1.78
CA LEU A 217 -5.57 5.72 -0.55
C LEU A 217 -4.99 7.12 -0.76
N ARG A 218 -5.32 8.07 0.11
CA ARG A 218 -4.87 9.47 -0.04
C ARG A 218 -4.52 10.10 1.31
N PRO A 219 -3.36 10.79 1.42
CA PRO A 219 -3.02 11.55 2.61
C PRO A 219 -3.84 12.85 2.69
N LEU A 220 -4.04 13.31 3.91
CA LEU A 220 -4.78 14.50 4.32
C LEU A 220 -4.00 15.20 5.43
N HIS A 221 -4.21 16.51 5.58
CA HIS A 221 -3.67 17.23 6.74
C HIS A 221 -4.31 16.70 8.04
N GLY A 222 -3.52 16.60 9.10
CA GLY A 222 -3.97 16.08 10.40
C GLY A 222 -5.19 16.81 11.01
N SER A 223 -5.38 18.09 10.67
CA SER A 223 -6.50 18.90 11.17
C SER A 223 -7.82 18.71 10.41
N VAL A 224 -7.81 18.00 9.27
CA VAL A 224 -9.00 17.86 8.42
C VAL A 224 -10.05 16.99 9.13
N ARG A 225 -11.23 17.58 9.37
CA ARG A 225 -12.39 16.87 9.92
C ARG A 225 -12.95 15.84 8.95
N ASP A 226 -13.41 14.72 9.52
CA ASP A 226 -13.80 13.52 8.79
C ASP A 226 -14.90 13.76 7.74
N ILE A 227 -15.94 14.52 8.09
CA ILE A 227 -17.05 14.84 7.18
C ILE A 227 -16.58 15.68 5.97
N LYS A 228 -15.62 16.59 6.17
CA LYS A 228 -15.08 17.42 5.08
C LYS A 228 -14.20 16.59 4.16
N ALA A 229 -13.37 15.73 4.73
CA ALA A 229 -12.55 14.78 3.97
C ALA A 229 -13.42 13.86 3.08
N LEU A 230 -14.48 13.30 3.67
CA LEU A 230 -15.45 12.46 2.98
C LEU A 230 -16.10 13.21 1.82
N LYS A 231 -16.64 14.42 2.06
CA LYS A 231 -17.30 15.22 1.01
C LYS A 231 -16.37 15.45 -0.18
N ASN A 232 -15.15 15.93 0.08
CA ASN A 232 -14.20 16.21 -0.99
C ASN A 232 -13.84 14.93 -1.77
N ALA A 233 -13.58 13.83 -1.06
CA ALA A 233 -13.19 12.58 -1.70
C ALA A 233 -14.33 11.98 -2.55
N ILE A 234 -15.59 12.14 -2.10
CA ILE A 234 -16.78 11.72 -2.81
C ILE A 234 -17.03 12.55 -4.08
N ASP A 235 -16.84 13.87 -4.00
CA ASP A 235 -17.02 14.77 -5.15
C ASP A 235 -16.00 14.49 -6.28
N GLU A 236 -14.87 13.86 -5.95
CA GLU A 236 -13.81 13.53 -6.89
C GLU A 236 -14.00 12.18 -7.63
N ILE A 237 -14.78 11.25 -7.06
CA ILE A 237 -14.94 9.88 -7.59
C ILE A 237 -16.13 9.81 -8.56
N GLU A 238 -15.93 9.22 -9.74
CA GLU A 238 -16.97 9.14 -10.78
C GLU A 238 -18.10 8.11 -10.52
N THR A 239 -17.92 7.19 -9.57
CA THR A 239 -18.85 6.06 -9.37
C THR A 239 -20.04 6.39 -8.45
N LYS A 240 -20.92 7.31 -8.87
CA LYS A 240 -22.13 7.70 -8.11
C LYS A 240 -23.17 6.58 -7.94
N GLU A 241 -23.08 5.52 -8.73
CA GLU A 241 -23.96 4.34 -8.62
C GLU A 241 -23.60 3.40 -7.47
N SER A 242 -22.39 3.52 -6.91
CA SER A 242 -21.90 2.68 -5.82
C SER A 242 -22.65 2.96 -4.52
N ILE A 243 -22.82 1.91 -3.71
CA ILE A 243 -23.33 2.05 -2.34
C ILE A 243 -22.17 2.38 -1.40
N LEU A 244 -22.22 3.54 -0.76
CA LEU A 244 -21.24 3.97 0.23
C LEU A 244 -21.62 3.45 1.63
N VAL A 245 -20.79 2.58 2.19
CA VAL A 245 -20.92 2.06 3.55
C VAL A 245 -20.00 2.84 4.47
N LEU A 246 -20.58 3.52 5.46
CA LEU A 246 -19.86 4.38 6.39
C LEU A 246 -19.72 3.74 7.76
N ASP A 247 -18.81 4.28 8.58
CA ASP A 247 -18.76 3.95 10.00
C ASP A 247 -19.81 4.73 10.82
N ARG A 248 -20.13 4.22 12.00
CA ARG A 248 -20.98 4.87 13.01
C ARG A 248 -20.41 6.22 13.44
N GLY A 249 -19.09 6.41 13.38
CA GLY A 249 -18.45 7.72 13.64
C GLY A 249 -18.99 8.85 12.76
N PHE A 250 -19.49 8.53 11.57
CA PHE A 250 -20.07 9.48 10.62
C PHE A 250 -21.55 9.78 10.85
N ALA A 251 -22.18 9.17 11.86
CA ALA A 251 -23.62 9.30 12.11
C ALA A 251 -24.04 10.78 12.33
N SER A 252 -24.68 11.37 11.32
CA SER A 252 -25.18 12.74 11.35
C SER A 252 -26.32 12.91 10.36
N TYR A 253 -27.42 13.56 10.78
CA TYR A 253 -28.54 13.88 9.89
C TYR A 253 -28.09 14.78 8.73
N LYS A 254 -27.21 15.76 9.01
CA LYS A 254 -26.66 16.66 7.98
C LYS A 254 -25.84 15.90 6.94
N LEU A 255 -25.08 14.88 7.36
CA LEU A 255 -24.33 14.04 6.42
C LEU A 255 -25.27 13.19 5.57
N ALA A 256 -26.30 12.58 6.18
CA ALA A 256 -27.30 11.82 5.45
C ALA A 256 -27.99 12.67 4.37
N GLU A 257 -28.34 13.92 4.69
CA GLU A 257 -28.91 14.87 3.73
C GLU A 257 -27.95 15.24 2.60
N LEU A 258 -26.67 15.45 2.92
CA LEU A 258 -25.65 15.76 1.92
C LEU A 258 -25.39 14.59 0.95
N LEU A 259 -25.41 13.35 1.46
CA LEU A 259 -25.15 12.17 0.64
C LEU A 259 -26.33 11.78 -0.23
N LYS A 260 -27.57 12.11 0.19
CA LYS A 260 -28.80 11.77 -0.54
C LYS A 260 -28.76 12.16 -2.02
N SER A 261 -28.14 13.30 -2.35
CA SER A 261 -28.07 13.81 -3.73
C SER A 261 -26.99 13.15 -4.59
N SER A 262 -26.03 12.46 -3.98
CA SER A 262 -24.78 12.10 -4.66
C SER A 262 -24.52 10.59 -4.69
N PHE A 263 -24.92 9.84 -3.65
CA PHE A 263 -24.62 8.41 -3.52
C PHE A 263 -25.76 7.64 -2.85
N LYS A 264 -25.88 6.35 -3.18
CA LYS A 264 -26.58 5.40 -2.31
C LYS A 264 -25.71 5.17 -1.08
N PHE A 265 -26.28 5.10 0.13
CA PHE A 265 -25.46 4.90 1.33
C PHE A 265 -26.06 3.92 2.34
N ILE A 266 -25.20 3.37 3.19
CA ILE A 266 -25.55 2.67 4.42
C ILE A 266 -24.80 3.38 5.55
N LEU A 267 -25.54 4.04 6.43
CA LEU A 267 -25.03 4.82 7.56
C LEU A 267 -25.47 4.19 8.88
N PRO A 268 -24.56 3.60 9.66
CA PRO A 268 -24.86 3.13 11.00
C PRO A 268 -25.21 4.30 11.92
N LEU A 269 -26.32 4.20 12.64
CA LEU A 269 -26.76 5.24 13.57
C LEU A 269 -26.24 4.98 14.98
N ARG A 270 -26.04 6.07 15.73
CA ARG A 270 -25.83 5.99 17.19
C ARG A 270 -27.15 5.73 17.90
N ARG A 271 -27.08 5.09 19.07
CA ARG A 271 -28.26 4.60 19.78
C ARG A 271 -29.21 5.69 20.27
N ASP A 272 -28.72 6.93 20.39
CA ASP A 272 -29.43 8.14 20.83
C ASP A 272 -30.24 8.83 19.72
N PHE A 273 -30.16 8.36 18.48
CA PHE A 273 -30.87 8.97 17.36
C PHE A 273 -32.39 8.81 17.53
N LYS A 274 -33.11 9.95 17.60
CA LYS A 274 -34.57 10.01 17.75
C LYS A 274 -35.37 9.27 16.69
N ILE A 275 -34.79 9.05 15.50
CA ILE A 275 -35.44 8.31 14.41
C ILE A 275 -35.58 6.81 14.72
N ILE A 276 -34.78 6.29 15.67
CA ILE A 276 -34.75 4.88 16.01
C ILE A 276 -35.95 4.53 16.89
N ASP A 277 -36.75 3.59 16.40
CA ASP A 277 -37.92 3.06 17.09
C ASP A 277 -37.60 1.66 17.63
N TYR A 278 -37.12 1.60 18.88
CA TYR A 278 -36.75 0.34 19.52
C TYR A 278 -37.94 -0.57 19.85
N HIS A 279 -39.18 -0.08 19.76
CA HIS A 279 -40.38 -0.91 19.98
C HIS A 279 -40.86 -1.61 18.70
N MET A 280 -40.24 -1.32 17.57
CA MET A 280 -40.57 -1.93 16.28
C MET A 280 -40.49 -3.47 16.34
N SER A 281 -41.56 -4.13 15.90
CA SER A 281 -41.58 -5.60 15.77
C SER A 281 -40.69 -6.06 14.63
N LEU A 282 -39.69 -6.88 14.93
CA LEU A 282 -38.75 -7.45 13.96
C LEU A 282 -39.35 -8.72 13.35
N ARG A 283 -39.96 -8.60 12.17
CA ARG A 283 -40.78 -9.67 11.55
C ARG A 283 -40.01 -10.57 10.58
N GLN A 284 -38.82 -10.15 10.15
CA GLN A 284 -38.01 -10.89 9.19
C GLN A 284 -36.76 -11.42 9.90
N SER A 285 -36.19 -12.51 9.38
CA SER A 285 -34.98 -13.10 9.96
C SER A 285 -34.09 -13.75 8.92
N PHE A 286 -32.81 -13.87 9.25
CA PHE A 286 -31.82 -14.65 8.49
C PHE A 286 -30.72 -15.15 9.44
N VAL A 287 -29.87 -16.05 8.93
CA VAL A 287 -28.72 -16.57 9.68
C VAL A 287 -27.43 -15.92 9.18
N TYR A 288 -26.64 -15.37 10.10
CA TYR A 288 -25.30 -14.84 9.84
C TYR A 288 -24.28 -15.53 10.73
N ARG A 289 -23.31 -16.25 10.15
CA ARG A 289 -22.26 -16.98 10.88
C ARG A 289 -22.81 -17.84 12.04
N LYS A 290 -23.86 -18.62 11.78
CA LYS A 290 -24.59 -19.44 12.77
C LYS A 290 -25.32 -18.66 13.88
N ARG A 291 -25.53 -17.36 13.70
CA ARG A 291 -26.30 -16.50 14.61
C ARG A 291 -27.60 -16.09 13.93
N GLY A 292 -28.72 -16.17 14.65
CA GLY A 292 -29.98 -15.63 14.18
C GLY A 292 -29.96 -14.10 14.23
N VAL A 293 -30.41 -13.46 13.15
CA VAL A 293 -30.58 -12.01 13.09
C VAL A 293 -32.03 -11.72 12.72
N ASN A 294 -32.75 -11.06 13.62
CA ASN A 294 -34.10 -10.56 13.37
C ASN A 294 -34.01 -9.14 12.84
N TRP A 295 -34.92 -8.72 11.96
CA TRP A 295 -34.91 -7.36 11.45
C TRP A 295 -36.27 -6.87 10.97
N ALA A 296 -36.35 -5.55 10.81
CA ALA A 296 -37.44 -4.84 10.15
C ALA A 296 -36.93 -3.55 9.51
N MET A 297 -37.73 -3.00 8.61
CA MET A 297 -37.44 -1.73 7.93
C MET A 297 -38.66 -0.80 8.00
N LYS A 298 -38.40 0.50 8.22
CA LYS A 298 -39.40 1.57 8.23
C LYS A 298 -38.96 2.71 7.32
N LYS A 299 -39.87 3.22 6.49
CA LYS A 299 -39.63 4.46 5.72
C LYS A 299 -39.75 5.66 6.64
N THR A 300 -38.82 6.60 6.52
CA THR A 300 -38.70 7.82 7.32
C THR A 300 -38.46 9.02 6.40
N ASN A 301 -38.48 10.25 6.95
CA ASN A 301 -38.07 11.46 6.21
C ASN A 301 -36.58 11.44 5.82
N GLN A 302 -35.75 10.70 6.55
CA GLN A 302 -34.32 10.58 6.27
C GLN A 302 -33.96 9.43 5.31
N GLY A 303 -34.92 8.58 4.95
CA GLY A 303 -34.72 7.41 4.10
C GLY A 303 -35.34 6.15 4.71
N PHE A 304 -34.75 5.00 4.45
CA PHE A 304 -35.14 3.71 5.00
C PHE A 304 -34.29 3.40 6.23
N LEU A 305 -34.95 3.30 7.38
CA LEU A 305 -34.35 2.85 8.64
C LEU A 305 -34.49 1.34 8.73
N TYR A 306 -33.38 0.65 8.91
CA TYR A 306 -33.31 -0.78 9.19
C TYR A 306 -32.93 -0.96 10.66
N ILE A 307 -33.68 -1.80 11.37
CA ILE A 307 -33.35 -2.22 12.73
C ILE A 307 -33.11 -3.72 12.68
N PHE A 308 -31.93 -4.12 13.13
CA PHE A 308 -31.53 -5.52 13.29
C PHE A 308 -31.41 -5.83 14.78
N GLU A 309 -31.64 -7.07 15.16
CA GLU A 309 -31.31 -7.64 16.46
C GLU A 309 -30.50 -8.91 16.21
N ASP A 310 -29.22 -8.90 16.62
CA ASP A 310 -28.39 -10.10 16.63
C ASP A 310 -28.59 -10.83 17.96
N VAL A 311 -29.14 -12.05 17.91
CA VAL A 311 -29.54 -12.81 19.09
C VAL A 311 -28.36 -13.09 20.03
N LYS A 312 -27.17 -13.33 19.47
CA LYS A 312 -25.97 -13.58 20.28
C LYS A 312 -25.51 -12.28 20.96
N MET A 313 -25.45 -11.19 20.20
CA MET A 313 -25.06 -9.88 20.73
C MET A 313 -26.02 -9.39 21.81
N ARG A 314 -27.33 -9.67 21.66
CA ARG A 314 -28.33 -9.38 22.69
C ARG A 314 -28.01 -10.11 24.00
N SER A 315 -27.73 -11.40 23.91
CA SER A 315 -27.37 -12.22 25.08
C SER A 315 -26.07 -11.72 25.73
N GLU A 316 -25.05 -11.39 24.94
CA GLU A 316 -23.77 -10.87 25.44
C GLU A 316 -23.94 -9.52 26.15
N GLU A 317 -24.72 -8.60 25.58
CA GLU A 317 -25.04 -7.29 26.20
C GLU A 317 -25.88 -7.45 27.48
N GLU A 318 -26.84 -8.39 27.50
CA GLU A 318 -27.66 -8.65 28.69
C GLU A 318 -26.81 -9.20 29.84
N THR A 319 -25.95 -10.19 29.59
CA THR A 319 -25.02 -10.72 30.59
C THR A 319 -24.10 -9.62 31.11
N THR A 320 -23.57 -8.77 30.23
CA THR A 320 -22.71 -7.64 30.62
C THR A 320 -23.47 -6.65 31.51
N PHE A 321 -24.73 -6.34 31.19
CA PHE A 321 -25.56 -5.46 32.00
C PHE A 321 -25.80 -6.04 33.41
N ILE A 322 -26.11 -7.34 33.50
CA ILE A 322 -26.33 -8.01 34.79
C ILE A 322 -25.06 -7.96 35.65
N GLY A 323 -23.90 -8.30 35.08
CA GLY A 323 -22.62 -8.21 35.80
C GLY A 323 -22.32 -6.80 36.31
N LEU A 324 -22.56 -5.77 35.47
CA LEU A 324 -22.40 -4.37 35.91
C LEU A 324 -23.39 -3.95 37.00
N ALA A 325 -24.58 -4.55 37.04
CA ALA A 325 -25.56 -4.29 38.10
C ALA A 325 -25.15 -4.95 39.42
N GLU A 326 -24.60 -6.17 39.37
CA GLU A 326 -24.02 -6.85 40.54
C GLU A 326 -22.83 -6.08 41.12
N GLU A 327 -22.00 -5.50 40.26
CA GLU A 327 -20.89 -4.62 40.65
C GLU A 327 -21.33 -3.22 41.14
N GLY A 328 -22.63 -2.92 41.16
CA GLY A 328 -23.17 -1.62 41.57
C GLY A 328 -22.91 -0.47 40.58
N LYS A 329 -22.39 -0.76 39.38
CA LYS A 329 -22.13 0.24 38.31
C LYS A 329 -23.38 0.60 37.52
N ARG A 330 -24.45 -0.19 37.61
CA ARG A 330 -25.76 0.06 37.00
C ARG A 330 -26.89 -0.35 37.93
N HIS A 331 -28.07 0.23 37.74
CA HIS A 331 -29.26 -0.12 38.50
C HIS A 331 -30.06 -1.20 37.79
N ILE A 332 -30.39 -2.31 38.48
CA ILE A 332 -31.12 -3.44 37.88
C ILE A 332 -32.52 -3.04 37.37
N GLY A 333 -33.15 -2.03 38.00
CA GLY A 333 -34.44 -1.48 37.56
C GLY A 333 -34.41 -0.89 36.14
N ASP A 334 -33.24 -0.50 35.63
CA ASP A 334 -33.10 -0.01 34.26
C ASP A 334 -33.04 -1.15 33.21
N LYS A 335 -32.94 -2.42 33.65
CA LYS A 335 -32.78 -3.57 32.77
C LYS A 335 -33.83 -3.61 31.67
N ASN A 336 -35.11 -3.45 32.02
CA ASN A 336 -36.20 -3.54 31.04
C ASN A 336 -36.10 -2.44 29.97
N ARG A 337 -35.68 -1.23 30.36
CA ARG A 337 -35.49 -0.10 29.43
C ARG A 337 -34.29 -0.33 28.51
N GLU A 338 -33.18 -0.79 29.05
CA GLU A 338 -31.96 -1.04 28.27
C GLU A 338 -32.06 -2.32 27.42
N ALA A 339 -32.81 -3.32 27.86
CA ALA A 339 -33.08 -4.55 27.12
C ALA A 339 -33.74 -4.30 25.76
N LEU A 340 -34.52 -3.22 25.64
CA LEU A 340 -35.07 -2.78 24.37
C LEU A 340 -33.99 -2.41 23.34
N ARG A 341 -32.74 -2.23 23.74
CA ARG A 341 -31.61 -1.86 22.87
C ARG A 341 -30.60 -2.98 22.68
N PHE A 342 -30.66 -4.04 23.50
CA PHE A 342 -29.66 -5.10 23.49
C PHE A 342 -29.60 -5.82 22.14
N GLY A 343 -28.38 -5.96 21.63
CA GLY A 343 -28.11 -6.59 20.33
C GLY A 343 -28.67 -5.83 19.13
N LYS A 344 -29.25 -4.63 19.32
CA LYS A 344 -29.87 -3.86 18.24
C LYS A 344 -28.87 -3.01 17.48
N ILE A 345 -28.95 -3.09 16.15
CA ILE A 345 -28.15 -2.32 15.22
C ILE A 345 -29.11 -1.55 14.32
N SER A 346 -28.98 -0.22 14.30
CA SER A 346 -29.80 0.65 13.45
C SER A 346 -28.97 1.21 12.30
N LEU A 347 -29.42 1.00 11.08
CA LEU A 347 -28.77 1.46 9.84
C LEU A 347 -29.74 2.33 9.05
N LEU A 348 -29.26 3.44 8.51
CA LEU A 348 -30.02 4.34 7.63
C LEU A 348 -29.52 4.21 6.20
N SER A 349 -30.43 4.15 5.23
CA SER A 349 -30.10 4.22 3.81
C SER A 349 -31.07 5.12 3.06
N ASN A 350 -30.61 5.80 2.02
CA ASN A 350 -31.50 6.49 1.07
C ASN A 350 -32.09 5.56 0.01
N SER A 351 -31.74 4.28 -0.02
CA SER A 351 -32.26 3.29 -0.97
C SER A 351 -32.93 2.10 -0.26
N LYS A 352 -34.01 1.60 -0.85
CA LYS A 352 -34.70 0.39 -0.37
C LYS A 352 -33.94 -0.83 -0.87
N MET A 353 -33.46 -1.65 0.05
CA MET A 353 -32.64 -2.83 -0.18
C MET A 353 -33.13 -3.97 0.71
N ASP A 354 -32.69 -5.19 0.41
CA ASP A 354 -32.93 -6.32 1.28
C ASP A 354 -32.12 -6.18 2.59
N GLY A 355 -32.75 -6.52 3.73
CA GLY A 355 -32.14 -6.34 5.04
C GLY A 355 -30.93 -7.24 5.26
N GLN A 356 -30.94 -8.47 4.74
CA GLN A 356 -29.76 -9.35 4.83
C GLN A 356 -28.60 -8.76 4.04
N GLN A 357 -28.83 -8.25 2.83
CA GLN A 357 -27.80 -7.57 2.04
C GLN A 357 -27.22 -6.34 2.76
N VAL A 358 -28.07 -5.47 3.31
CA VAL A 358 -27.65 -4.28 4.07
C VAL A 358 -26.80 -4.67 5.29
N TYR A 359 -27.24 -5.68 6.04
CA TYR A 359 -26.51 -6.18 7.20
C TYR A 359 -25.16 -6.77 6.81
N LEU A 360 -25.09 -7.54 5.72
CA LEU A 360 -23.84 -8.13 5.22
C LEU A 360 -22.85 -7.05 4.80
N MET A 361 -23.28 -6.04 4.04
CA MET A 361 -22.41 -4.91 3.66
C MET A 361 -21.91 -4.16 4.90
N PHE A 362 -22.79 -3.90 5.87
CA PHE A 362 -22.40 -3.29 7.13
C PHE A 362 -21.37 -4.15 7.88
N LYS A 363 -21.55 -5.46 7.99
CA LYS A 363 -20.56 -6.33 8.66
C LYS A 363 -19.24 -6.41 7.89
N GLN A 364 -19.29 -6.41 6.56
CA GLN A 364 -18.09 -6.46 5.73
C GLN A 364 -17.27 -5.15 5.76
N ARG A 365 -17.84 -4.03 6.22
CA ARG A 365 -17.09 -2.78 6.41
C ARG A 365 -15.87 -2.94 7.32
N GLU A 366 -15.88 -3.87 8.26
CA GLU A 366 -14.70 -4.22 9.09
C GLU A 366 -13.46 -4.62 8.24
N SER A 367 -13.63 -4.93 6.96
CA SER A 367 -12.52 -5.18 6.03
C SER A 367 -11.58 -3.99 5.88
N ILE A 368 -12.05 -2.76 6.13
CA ILE A 368 -11.23 -1.55 6.04
C ILE A 368 -10.27 -1.41 7.22
N GLU A 369 -10.68 -1.83 8.42
CA GLU A 369 -9.81 -1.87 9.61
C GLU A 369 -8.67 -2.85 9.38
N VAL A 370 -8.99 -4.04 8.86
CA VAL A 370 -7.98 -5.04 8.45
C VAL A 370 -7.04 -4.48 7.38
N ALA A 371 -7.52 -3.61 6.48
CA ALA A 371 -6.68 -3.00 5.46
C ALA A 371 -5.73 -1.95 6.04
N PHE A 372 -6.18 -1.17 7.02
CA PHE A 372 -5.32 -0.27 7.77
C PHE A 372 -4.26 -1.03 8.58
N ASP A 373 -4.64 -2.11 9.24
CA ASP A 373 -3.70 -2.95 9.99
C ASP A 373 -2.66 -3.58 9.07
N ALA A 374 -3.07 -4.12 7.91
CA ALA A 374 -2.14 -4.64 6.92
C ALA A 374 -1.18 -3.55 6.39
N MET A 375 -1.69 -2.34 6.13
CA MET A 375 -0.86 -1.23 5.68
C MET A 375 0.17 -0.80 6.75
N LYS A 376 -0.25 -0.71 8.02
CA LYS A 376 0.62 -0.22 9.11
C LYS A 376 1.60 -1.29 9.59
N ASN A 377 1.13 -2.50 9.82
CA ASN A 377 1.91 -3.53 10.51
C ASN A 377 2.60 -4.49 9.53
N GLU A 378 1.89 -4.96 8.49
CA GLU A 378 2.44 -5.96 7.57
C GLU A 378 3.38 -5.33 6.52
N LEU A 379 3.03 -4.12 6.05
CA LEU A 379 3.80 -3.39 5.03
C LEU A 379 4.72 -2.31 5.60
N GLU A 380 4.64 -2.02 6.91
CA GLU A 380 5.32 -0.94 7.61
C GLU A 380 5.30 0.40 6.83
N ASN A 381 4.13 0.74 6.26
CA ASN A 381 3.95 1.97 5.49
C ASN A 381 3.66 3.19 6.40
N ASP A 382 3.81 3.03 7.71
CA ASP A 382 3.68 4.09 8.71
C ASP A 382 4.94 4.96 8.84
N LYS A 383 6.09 4.46 8.36
CA LYS A 383 7.40 5.13 8.47
C LYS A 383 7.72 5.94 7.22
N THR A 384 7.16 7.15 7.13
CA THR A 384 7.35 8.01 5.94
C THR A 384 8.77 8.58 5.84
N TYR A 385 9.48 8.89 6.94
CA TYR A 385 10.84 9.50 6.96
C TYR A 385 11.05 10.68 5.96
N LEU A 386 9.95 11.29 5.48
CA LEU A 386 9.94 12.34 4.47
C LEU A 386 9.59 13.67 5.13
N HIS A 387 10.18 14.74 4.61
CA HIS A 387 10.01 16.12 5.10
C HIS A 387 9.30 17.03 4.08
N ASP A 388 8.82 16.45 2.98
CA ASP A 388 8.22 17.16 1.85
C ASP A 388 6.84 16.59 1.54
N ASP A 389 5.85 17.47 1.43
CA ASP A 389 4.44 17.10 1.27
C ASP A 389 4.18 16.39 -0.06
N ASP A 390 4.82 16.84 -1.15
CA ASP A 390 4.72 16.19 -2.45
C ASP A 390 5.28 14.77 -2.39
N ALA A 391 6.47 14.61 -1.81
CA ALA A 391 7.04 13.28 -1.60
C ALA A 391 6.13 12.37 -0.75
N VAL A 392 5.44 12.90 0.27
CA VAL A 392 4.47 12.13 1.06
C VAL A 392 3.29 11.68 0.22
N ARG A 393 2.74 12.53 -0.66
CA ARG A 393 1.69 12.11 -1.62
C ARG A 393 2.16 10.95 -2.49
N GLY A 394 3.36 11.04 -3.09
CA GLY A 394 3.93 9.94 -3.87
C GLY A 394 4.18 8.68 -3.04
N TYR A 395 4.62 8.81 -1.80
CA TYR A 395 4.83 7.68 -0.91
C TYR A 395 3.53 6.93 -0.60
N PHE A 396 2.44 7.66 -0.32
CA PHE A 396 1.12 7.06 -0.12
C PHE A 396 0.62 6.38 -1.40
N PHE A 397 0.91 6.93 -2.58
CA PHE A 397 0.60 6.28 -3.84
C PHE A 397 1.35 4.94 -4.00
N VAL A 398 2.64 4.88 -3.70
CA VAL A 398 3.38 3.60 -3.73
C VAL A 398 2.90 2.63 -2.63
N SER A 399 2.53 3.16 -1.46
CA SER A 399 1.96 2.37 -0.37
C SER A 399 0.62 1.74 -0.76
N PHE A 400 -0.21 2.48 -1.51
CA PHE A 400 -1.42 1.94 -2.12
C PHE A 400 -1.13 0.77 -3.04
N LEU A 401 -0.16 0.92 -3.96
CA LEU A 401 0.18 -0.14 -4.91
C LEU A 401 0.64 -1.42 -4.18
N SER A 402 1.43 -1.27 -3.11
CA SER A 402 1.85 -2.40 -2.28
C SER A 402 0.68 -3.05 -1.53
N LEU A 403 -0.21 -2.25 -0.93
CA LEU A 403 -1.41 -2.74 -0.27
C LEU A 403 -2.34 -3.47 -1.25
N TYR A 404 -2.48 -2.94 -2.46
CA TYR A 404 -3.25 -3.56 -3.53
C TYR A 404 -2.68 -4.94 -3.89
N LEU A 405 -1.37 -5.08 -4.07
CA LEU A 405 -0.72 -6.37 -4.35
C LEU A 405 -0.86 -7.37 -3.20
N TYR A 406 -0.73 -6.91 -1.95
CA TYR A 406 -1.01 -7.74 -0.77
C TYR A 406 -2.45 -8.28 -0.80
N TYR A 407 -3.41 -7.41 -1.08
CA TYR A 407 -4.83 -7.78 -1.16
C TYR A 407 -5.16 -8.66 -2.37
N GLN A 408 -4.40 -8.59 -3.46
CA GLN A 408 -4.53 -9.53 -4.58
C GLN A 408 -4.21 -10.97 -4.15
N ILE A 409 -3.15 -11.16 -3.34
CA ILE A 409 -2.84 -12.48 -2.77
C ILE A 409 -3.94 -12.91 -1.81
N LEU A 410 -4.35 -12.02 -0.89
CA LEU A 410 -5.39 -12.33 0.08
C LEU A 410 -6.72 -12.70 -0.58
N ARG A 411 -7.09 -12.00 -1.65
CA ARG A 411 -8.28 -12.28 -2.45
C ARG A 411 -8.22 -13.68 -3.06
N LYS A 412 -7.10 -14.06 -3.68
CA LYS A 412 -6.89 -15.44 -4.16
C LYS A 412 -7.00 -16.47 -3.04
N LEU A 413 -6.41 -16.20 -1.87
CA LEU A 413 -6.54 -17.10 -0.71
C LEU A 413 -8.00 -17.25 -0.25
N LYS A 414 -8.79 -16.17 -0.27
CA LYS A 414 -10.23 -16.20 0.06
C LYS A 414 -11.01 -17.03 -0.96
N GLU A 415 -10.81 -16.78 -2.25
CA GLU A 415 -11.45 -17.50 -3.36
C GLU A 415 -11.19 -19.02 -3.28
N LYS A 416 -9.96 -19.40 -2.93
CA LYS A 416 -9.53 -20.81 -2.79
C LYS A 416 -9.75 -21.39 -1.40
N LYS A 417 -10.40 -20.66 -0.48
CA LYS A 417 -10.68 -21.08 0.90
C LYS A 417 -9.42 -21.51 1.68
N LEU A 418 -8.30 -20.82 1.44
CA LEU A 418 -6.98 -21.09 2.04
C LEU A 418 -6.63 -20.16 3.21
N VAL A 419 -7.42 -19.12 3.48
CA VAL A 419 -7.14 -18.12 4.53
C VAL A 419 -7.01 -18.69 5.95
N SER A 420 -7.57 -19.88 6.22
CA SER A 420 -7.42 -20.56 7.52
C SER A 420 -6.19 -21.45 7.60
N LYS A 421 -5.47 -21.64 6.49
CA LYS A 421 -4.34 -22.56 6.36
C LYS A 421 -3.01 -21.85 6.16
N ILE A 422 -3.02 -20.71 5.47
CA ILE A 422 -1.81 -19.96 5.14
C ILE A 422 -2.13 -18.46 5.03
N SER A 423 -1.25 -17.65 5.60
CA SER A 423 -1.26 -16.18 5.51
C SER A 423 -0.55 -15.68 4.25
N VAL A 424 -0.76 -14.40 3.91
CA VAL A 424 -0.08 -13.77 2.75
C VAL A 424 1.45 -13.78 2.93
N ASN A 425 1.94 -13.48 4.14
CA ASN A 425 3.38 -13.50 4.43
C ASN A 425 3.98 -14.90 4.32
N GLU A 426 3.26 -15.93 4.77
CA GLU A 426 3.70 -17.31 4.58
C GLU A 426 3.74 -17.71 3.09
N VAL A 427 2.79 -17.25 2.27
CA VAL A 427 2.84 -17.44 0.81
C VAL A 427 4.11 -16.82 0.23
N LEU A 428 4.38 -15.55 0.57
CA LEU A 428 5.56 -14.83 0.08
C LEU A 428 6.86 -15.48 0.58
N LEU A 429 6.89 -15.97 1.81
CA LEU A 429 8.04 -16.64 2.41
C LEU A 429 8.31 -18.00 1.74
N GLU A 430 7.29 -18.82 1.54
CA GLU A 430 7.44 -20.12 0.87
C GLU A 430 7.94 -19.94 -0.57
N LEU A 431 7.37 -18.97 -1.30
CA LEU A 431 7.79 -18.66 -2.67
C LEU A 431 9.17 -17.99 -2.76
N SER A 432 9.67 -17.40 -1.68
CA SER A 432 11.02 -16.78 -1.66
C SER A 432 12.15 -17.80 -1.83
N LYS A 433 11.86 -19.10 -1.62
CA LYS A 433 12.80 -20.22 -1.71
C LYS A 433 13.15 -20.61 -3.15
N VAL A 434 12.45 -20.08 -4.16
CA VAL A 434 12.72 -20.39 -5.57
C VAL A 434 13.54 -19.30 -6.22
N TYR A 435 14.64 -19.71 -6.86
CA TYR A 435 15.59 -18.83 -7.51
C TYR A 435 15.68 -19.10 -9.02
N GLU A 436 15.96 -18.05 -9.80
CA GLU A 436 16.39 -18.15 -11.19
C GLU A 436 17.92 -17.99 -11.25
N ILE A 437 18.61 -18.96 -11.84
CA ILE A 437 20.07 -19.02 -11.95
C ILE A 437 20.47 -18.80 -13.42
N HIS A 438 21.30 -17.78 -13.65
CA HIS A 438 21.81 -17.36 -14.94
C HIS A 438 23.22 -17.94 -15.16
N LEU A 439 23.33 -18.91 -16.06
CA LEU A 439 24.57 -19.57 -16.47
C LEU A 439 24.97 -19.09 -17.87
N GLY A 440 25.52 -17.87 -17.94
CA GLY A 440 25.80 -17.21 -19.22
C GLY A 440 24.49 -16.97 -19.98
N ASN A 441 24.32 -17.61 -21.14
CA ASN A 441 23.11 -17.49 -21.97
C ASN A 441 21.98 -18.45 -21.55
N ARG A 442 22.23 -19.38 -20.62
CA ARG A 442 21.22 -20.34 -20.16
C ARG A 442 20.62 -19.88 -18.83
N LYS A 443 19.30 -20.03 -18.69
CA LYS A 443 18.58 -19.82 -17.43
C LYS A 443 18.07 -21.16 -16.91
N LYS A 444 18.22 -21.41 -15.61
CA LYS A 444 17.64 -22.57 -14.93
C LYS A 444 17.00 -22.13 -13.62
N PHE A 445 16.05 -22.89 -13.10
CA PHE A 445 15.54 -22.69 -11.75
C PHE A 445 16.39 -23.47 -10.73
N SER A 446 16.39 -23.00 -9.49
CA SER A 446 16.74 -23.86 -8.35
C SER A 446 15.71 -24.98 -8.21
N GLU A 447 16.03 -25.99 -7.43
CA GLU A 447 15.09 -27.02 -7.01
C GLU A 447 13.85 -26.34 -6.39
N VAL A 448 12.65 -26.72 -6.86
CA VAL A 448 11.39 -26.18 -6.35
C VAL A 448 10.90 -27.09 -5.23
N PRO A 449 10.73 -26.60 -3.99
CA PRO A 449 10.19 -27.43 -2.92
C PRO A 449 8.78 -27.92 -3.23
N HIS A 450 8.47 -29.18 -2.90
CA HIS A 450 7.14 -29.75 -3.13
C HIS A 450 6.00 -28.95 -2.47
N LYS A 451 6.27 -28.30 -1.34
CA LYS A 451 5.32 -27.37 -0.69
C LYS A 451 4.98 -26.17 -1.58
N VAL A 452 5.96 -25.65 -2.33
CA VAL A 452 5.77 -24.55 -3.28
C VAL A 452 4.93 -25.00 -4.47
N GLU A 453 5.20 -26.17 -5.04
CA GLU A 453 4.39 -26.72 -6.15
C GLU A 453 2.91 -26.87 -5.74
N LYS A 454 2.67 -27.47 -4.56
CA LYS A 454 1.32 -27.60 -4.00
C LYS A 454 0.66 -26.25 -3.78
N LEU A 455 1.39 -25.26 -3.28
CA LEU A 455 0.87 -23.93 -3.02
C LEU A 455 0.47 -23.22 -4.33
N VAL A 456 1.33 -23.26 -5.35
CA VAL A 456 1.10 -22.66 -6.67
C VAL A 456 -0.09 -23.30 -7.35
N ALA A 457 -0.18 -24.63 -7.30
CA ALA A 457 -1.33 -25.37 -7.82
C ALA A 457 -2.62 -24.99 -7.09
N ALA A 458 -2.60 -24.90 -5.75
CA ALA A 458 -3.76 -24.51 -4.96
C ALA A 458 -4.21 -23.06 -5.18
N LEU A 459 -3.28 -22.15 -5.51
CA LEU A 459 -3.56 -20.77 -5.86
C LEU A 459 -4.00 -20.59 -7.32
N GLU A 460 -3.87 -21.63 -8.15
CA GLU A 460 -4.11 -21.61 -9.60
C GLU A 460 -3.41 -20.42 -10.26
N VAL A 461 -2.10 -20.33 -10.06
CA VAL A 461 -1.25 -19.30 -10.66
C VAL A 461 -0.14 -19.95 -11.47
N ASP A 462 0.03 -19.51 -12.71
CA ASP A 462 1.09 -20.01 -13.59
C ASP A 462 2.36 -19.19 -13.38
N ILE A 463 3.19 -19.61 -12.43
CA ILE A 463 4.46 -18.93 -12.12
C ILE A 463 5.68 -19.65 -12.63
N PHE A 464 5.61 -20.95 -12.96
CA PHE A 464 6.73 -21.72 -13.48
C PHE A 464 6.47 -22.06 -14.95
N PRO A 465 7.44 -21.90 -15.86
CA PRO A 465 7.23 -22.30 -17.24
C PRO A 465 6.89 -23.80 -17.30
N LYS A 466 5.84 -24.12 -18.07
CA LYS A 466 5.45 -25.50 -18.34
C LYS A 466 6.62 -26.22 -19.01
N SER A 467 7.00 -27.36 -18.43
CA SER A 467 8.09 -28.22 -18.92
C SER A 467 7.78 -28.81 -20.28
#